data_AF-A0A5C9E8Z2-F1
#
_entry.id   AF-A0A5C9E8Z2-F1
#
_cell.length_a   1.000
_cell.length_b   1.000
_cell.length_c   1.000
_cell.angle_alpha   90.00
_cell.angle_beta   90.00
_cell.angle_gamma   90.00
#
_symmetry.space_group_name_H-M   'P 1'
#
loop_
_entity.id
_entity.type
_entity.pdbx_description
1 polymer ?
#
loop_
_entity_poly.entity_id
_entity_poly.type
_entity_poly.pdbx_seq_one_letter_code
_entity_poly.pdbx_strand_id
1 'polypeptide(L)'
;MKEFKINEYLKLKLEDDETLIYINGEQFAHCKYLLLNIPVNDLQLVEDLDSIDEIKDKLDHSLEPEVDLQGNLRRENMIDPQTEFLGHCSNLQAWYENNYDTRLLDSKLSFPLLRKLSVVGDKLAERMYKQEMLKRIESGYTPVILLLIAEGYLEDLEKEEYETIAKTIEEKMLQKNAAIGGEILKLFYILSEKEEKVKKLKTKLSKKDWKPENAKSWEMLANMYYNLDKYDDAIEIYNTLLEQDKNDPHFYISLAKSFFQIDEIKRAERYVKIAIELDENSAYSHYLYGHIIISDEKYERAIDELNTALELDQDLLKAKEDLAFIYAERGETKRAIEEYEKLREKGIENKYLLDSLAYLYFENQQYQKAMEIFEIIDQKYPNIEEYMIKLGECYFNTKNYRKAITILQKARNLYPKNPTIRFLTGHTLISLDKFSEAKNELNITLQFYPEFHQAREDLVYIYSEESNFSKAIEEYEILKDYGYQTDTLKQNMEVTYAEMRDQINQE
;
A
#
# COMPACT_ATOMS: atom_id res chain seq x y z
N MET A 1 -23.37 7.37 -28.35
CA MET A 1 -22.02 7.30 -27.76
C MET A 1 -21.31 8.60 -28.12
N LYS A 2 -21.27 9.57 -27.18
CA LYS A 2 -20.66 10.89 -27.42
C LYS A 2 -19.22 10.83 -26.90
N GLU A 3 -18.27 10.62 -27.81
CA GLU A 3 -16.84 10.75 -27.55
C GLU A 3 -16.38 12.13 -28.04
N PHE A 4 -15.55 12.82 -27.27
CA PHE A 4 -14.95 14.10 -27.64
C PHE A 4 -13.43 14.00 -27.51
N LYS A 5 -12.71 14.17 -28.61
CA LYS A 5 -11.26 14.09 -28.66
C LYS A 5 -10.68 15.51 -28.61
N ILE A 6 -9.85 15.80 -27.61
CA ILE A 6 -9.17 17.09 -27.45
C ILE A 6 -7.85 17.08 -28.24
N ASN A 7 -7.05 16.03 -28.04
CA ASN A 7 -5.81 15.81 -28.77
C ASN A 7 -5.53 14.31 -28.95
N GLU A 8 -4.34 13.93 -29.40
CA GLU A 8 -4.00 12.53 -29.64
C GLU A 8 -4.01 11.65 -28.39
N TYR A 9 -3.79 12.24 -27.21
CA TYR A 9 -3.70 11.55 -25.93
C TYR A 9 -4.96 11.73 -25.07
N LEU A 10 -5.60 12.90 -25.10
CA LEU A 10 -6.71 13.29 -24.22
C LEU A 10 -8.06 13.20 -24.94
N LYS A 11 -9.00 12.46 -24.34
CA LYS A 11 -10.39 12.44 -24.78
C LYS A 11 -11.36 12.26 -23.62
N LEU A 12 -12.62 12.66 -23.84
CA LEU A 12 -13.72 12.43 -22.93
C LEU A 12 -14.77 11.51 -23.56
N LYS A 13 -15.45 10.75 -22.72
CA LYS A 13 -16.64 9.98 -23.12
C LYS A 13 -17.75 10.15 -22.11
N LEU A 14 -18.98 10.09 -22.58
CA LEU A 14 -20.17 9.96 -21.73
C LEU A 14 -20.58 8.48 -21.71
N GLU A 15 -20.39 7.82 -20.56
CA GLU A 15 -20.69 6.41 -20.31
C GLU A 15 -21.55 6.33 -19.04
N ASP A 16 -22.67 5.62 -19.08
CA ASP A 16 -23.61 5.45 -17.94
C ASP A 16 -23.99 6.76 -17.21
N ASP A 17 -24.30 7.80 -17.99
CA ASP A 17 -24.62 9.16 -17.51
C ASP A 17 -23.48 9.85 -16.74
N GLU A 18 -22.25 9.33 -16.83
CA GLU A 18 -21.05 9.94 -16.28
C GLU A 18 -20.08 10.37 -17.37
N THR A 19 -19.51 11.57 -17.21
CA THR A 19 -18.38 11.99 -18.04
C THR A 19 -17.13 11.29 -17.55
N LEU A 20 -16.37 10.64 -18.42
CA LEU A 20 -15.10 9.98 -18.11
C LEU A 20 -13.97 10.58 -18.95
N ILE A 21 -12.83 10.85 -18.31
CA ILE A 21 -11.62 11.35 -18.98
C ILE A 21 -10.72 10.16 -19.28
N TYR A 22 -10.18 10.09 -20.49
CA TYR A 22 -9.22 9.09 -20.91
C TYR A 22 -7.93 9.74 -21.39
N ILE A 23 -6.80 9.18 -20.97
CA ILE A 23 -5.46 9.59 -21.37
C ILE A 23 -4.76 8.37 -21.95
N ASN A 24 -4.39 8.44 -23.23
CA ASN A 24 -3.78 7.35 -23.99
C ASN A 24 -4.57 6.02 -23.90
N GLY A 25 -5.91 6.12 -23.84
CA GLY A 25 -6.81 4.97 -23.74
C GLY A 25 -7.08 4.45 -22.32
N GLU A 26 -6.35 4.91 -21.31
CA GLU A 26 -6.60 4.60 -19.89
C GLU A 26 -7.56 5.61 -19.27
N GLN A 27 -8.48 5.14 -18.43
CA GLN A 27 -9.37 6.03 -17.67
C GLN A 27 -8.57 6.79 -16.61
N PHE A 28 -8.73 8.12 -16.59
CA PHE A 28 -8.15 9.00 -15.59
C PHE A 28 -9.19 9.29 -14.50
N ALA A 29 -9.13 8.53 -13.40
CA ALA A 29 -10.02 8.65 -12.27
C ALA A 29 -9.55 9.76 -11.33
N HIS A 30 -10.09 10.97 -11.51
CA HIS A 30 -9.87 12.11 -10.62
C HIS A 30 -11.16 12.91 -10.46
N CYS A 31 -11.34 13.54 -9.30
CA CYS A 31 -12.52 14.35 -9.02
C CYS A 31 -12.66 15.47 -10.05
N LYS A 32 -13.83 15.56 -10.68
CA LYS A 32 -14.20 16.61 -11.62
C LYS A 32 -15.66 16.96 -11.41
N TYR A 33 -15.95 18.24 -11.47
CA TYR A 33 -17.29 18.79 -11.40
C TYR A 33 -17.25 20.15 -12.08
N LEU A 34 -18.39 20.62 -12.56
CA LEU A 34 -18.51 22.00 -13.02
C LEU A 34 -18.71 22.90 -11.80
N LEU A 35 -17.63 23.57 -11.39
CA LEU A 35 -17.58 24.40 -10.19
C LEU A 35 -18.43 25.68 -10.30
N LEU A 36 -18.61 26.22 -11.52
CA LEU A 36 -19.20 27.54 -11.73
C LEU A 36 -20.45 27.47 -12.61
N ASN A 37 -21.56 27.94 -12.06
CA ASN A 37 -22.77 28.28 -12.83
C ASN A 37 -23.09 29.77 -12.61
N ILE A 38 -22.31 30.65 -13.25
CA ILE A 38 -22.45 32.10 -13.11
C ILE A 38 -23.44 32.59 -14.17
N PRO A 39 -24.60 33.16 -13.79
CA PRO A 39 -25.51 33.79 -14.75
C PRO A 39 -24.80 34.90 -15.51
N VAL A 40 -25.11 35.06 -16.80
CA VAL A 40 -24.47 36.06 -17.68
C VAL A 40 -24.55 37.49 -17.13
N ASN A 41 -25.54 37.77 -16.27
CA ASN A 41 -25.73 39.08 -15.64
C ASN A 41 -24.76 39.37 -14.47
N ASP A 42 -24.08 38.35 -13.96
CA ASP A 42 -23.23 38.40 -12.77
C ASP A 42 -21.73 38.33 -13.11
N LEU A 43 -21.36 38.42 -14.40
CA LEU A 43 -19.98 38.36 -14.89
C LEU A 43 -19.06 39.41 -14.26
N GLN A 44 -19.60 40.56 -13.83
CA GLN A 44 -18.85 41.62 -13.14
C GLN A 44 -18.24 41.17 -11.80
N LEU A 45 -18.76 40.10 -11.19
CA LEU A 45 -18.25 39.56 -9.91
C LEU A 45 -16.94 38.76 -10.07
N VAL A 46 -16.57 38.40 -11.30
CA VAL A 46 -15.39 37.57 -11.61
C VAL A 46 -14.39 38.24 -12.55
N GLU A 47 -14.62 39.51 -12.92
CA GLU A 47 -13.76 40.27 -13.86
C GLU A 47 -12.32 40.48 -13.34
N ASP A 48 -12.11 40.49 -12.02
CA ASP A 48 -10.82 40.76 -11.37
C ASP A 48 -10.12 39.49 -10.82
N LEU A 49 -10.45 38.29 -11.32
CA LEU A 49 -9.92 37.02 -10.80
C LEU A 49 -9.02 36.31 -11.81
N ASP A 50 -7.85 35.88 -11.34
CA ASP A 50 -6.77 35.39 -12.20
C ASP A 50 -6.77 33.85 -12.38
N SER A 51 -7.50 33.10 -11.55
CA SER A 51 -7.61 31.64 -11.64
C SER A 51 -8.94 31.07 -11.11
N ILE A 52 -9.26 29.84 -11.52
CA ILE A 52 -10.41 29.09 -10.99
C ILE A 52 -10.30 28.85 -9.48
N ASP A 53 -9.10 28.59 -8.95
CA ASP A 53 -8.91 28.46 -7.50
C ASP A 53 -9.21 29.78 -6.76
N GLU A 54 -8.87 30.93 -7.32
CA GLU A 54 -9.19 32.24 -6.71
C GLU A 54 -10.70 32.53 -6.74
N ILE A 55 -11.37 32.12 -7.82
CA ILE A 55 -12.82 32.20 -7.93
C ILE A 55 -13.48 31.31 -6.87
N LYS A 56 -12.96 30.10 -6.66
CA LYS A 56 -13.43 29.17 -5.63
C LYS A 56 -13.33 29.77 -4.23
N ASP A 57 -12.19 30.38 -3.90
CA ASP A 57 -11.95 30.92 -2.56
C ASP A 57 -12.84 32.14 -2.23
N LYS A 58 -13.30 32.88 -3.25
CA LYS A 58 -14.12 34.09 -3.04
C LYS A 58 -15.63 33.85 -3.14
N LEU A 59 -16.07 32.78 -3.80
CA LEU A 59 -17.47 32.40 -3.87
C LEU A 59 -17.82 31.56 -2.63
N ASP A 60 -18.80 32.00 -1.85
CA ASP A 60 -19.37 31.21 -0.74
C ASP A 60 -19.69 29.79 -1.23
N HIS A 61 -19.36 28.76 -0.44
CA HIS A 61 -19.52 27.32 -0.72
C HIS A 61 -20.93 26.91 -1.22
N SER A 62 -21.88 27.83 -1.22
CA SER A 62 -23.19 27.80 -1.88
C SER A 62 -23.24 27.28 -3.34
N LEU A 63 -22.10 27.19 -4.05
CA LEU A 63 -22.00 26.65 -5.40
C LEU A 63 -21.23 25.32 -5.49
N GLU A 64 -20.67 24.84 -4.38
CA GLU A 64 -20.17 23.46 -4.30
C GLU A 64 -21.38 22.51 -4.22
N PRO A 65 -21.40 21.42 -4.98
CA PRO A 65 -22.49 20.46 -4.88
C PRO A 65 -22.53 19.89 -3.46
N GLU A 66 -23.68 20.01 -2.77
CA GLU A 66 -23.85 19.45 -1.43
C GLU A 66 -23.52 17.96 -1.47
N VAL A 67 -22.54 17.51 -0.68
CA VAL A 67 -22.27 16.09 -0.50
C VAL A 67 -23.11 15.58 0.67
N ASP A 68 -23.74 14.41 0.49
CA ASP A 68 -24.36 13.71 1.61
C ASP A 68 -23.29 13.15 2.57
N LEU A 69 -23.73 12.60 3.70
CA LEU A 69 -22.85 12.04 4.73
C LEU A 69 -22.00 10.84 4.24
N GLN A 70 -22.22 10.36 3.01
CA GLN A 70 -21.48 9.28 2.36
C GLN A 70 -20.54 9.80 1.26
N GLY A 71 -20.46 11.12 1.06
CA GLY A 71 -19.65 11.75 0.02
C GLY A 71 -20.29 11.78 -1.37
N ASN A 72 -21.57 11.43 -1.49
CA ASN A 72 -22.27 11.46 -2.77
C ASN A 72 -22.90 12.84 -3.02
N LEU A 73 -22.83 13.31 -4.26
CA LEU A 73 -23.38 14.60 -4.69
C LEU A 73 -24.93 14.60 -4.57
N ARG A 74 -25.51 15.48 -3.75
CA ARG A 74 -26.96 15.70 -3.63
C ARG A 74 -27.48 16.38 -4.89
N ARG A 75 -28.49 15.73 -5.48
CA ARG A 75 -29.00 15.96 -6.84
C ARG A 75 -30.16 16.97 -6.94
N GLU A 76 -30.18 18.05 -6.17
CA GLU A 76 -31.33 18.99 -6.24
C GLU A 76 -31.24 20.02 -7.39
N ASN A 77 -30.07 20.21 -8.02
CA ASN A 77 -29.87 21.11 -9.16
C ASN A 77 -28.99 20.50 -10.28
N MET A 78 -29.18 19.22 -10.62
CA MET A 78 -28.31 18.57 -11.63
C MET A 78 -28.45 19.19 -13.02
N ILE A 79 -27.33 19.67 -13.55
CA ILE A 79 -27.14 19.82 -15.00
C ILE A 79 -27.35 18.44 -15.62
N ASP A 80 -28.09 18.35 -16.73
CA ASP A 80 -28.27 17.04 -17.36
C ASP A 80 -26.90 16.47 -17.83
N PRO A 81 -26.69 15.15 -17.76
CA PRO A 81 -25.40 14.52 -18.05
C PRO A 81 -24.79 14.91 -19.41
N GLN A 82 -25.63 15.21 -20.41
CA GLN A 82 -25.15 15.60 -21.73
C GLN A 82 -24.64 17.04 -21.74
N THR A 83 -25.32 17.95 -21.05
CA THR A 83 -24.89 19.34 -20.89
C THR A 83 -23.64 19.43 -20.03
N GLU A 84 -23.56 18.65 -18.95
CA GLU A 84 -22.35 18.56 -18.12
C GLU A 84 -21.16 18.03 -18.92
N PHE A 85 -21.36 16.97 -19.71
CA PHE A 85 -20.36 16.45 -20.64
C PHE A 85 -19.83 17.53 -21.60
N LEU A 86 -20.71 18.32 -22.20
CA LEU A 86 -20.31 19.42 -23.08
C LEU A 86 -19.53 20.51 -22.34
N GLY A 87 -19.92 20.83 -21.10
CA GLY A 87 -19.19 21.76 -20.25
C GLY A 87 -17.77 21.27 -19.95
N HIS A 88 -17.60 20.00 -19.56
CA HIS A 88 -16.28 19.41 -19.34
C HIS A 88 -15.43 19.40 -20.61
N CYS A 89 -16.03 19.05 -21.76
CA CYS A 89 -15.33 19.09 -23.05
C CYS A 89 -14.85 20.50 -23.38
N SER A 90 -15.71 21.50 -23.20
CA SER A 90 -15.38 22.91 -23.46
C SER A 90 -14.25 23.41 -22.56
N ASN A 91 -14.32 23.12 -21.25
CA ASN A 91 -13.31 23.56 -20.29
C ASN A 91 -11.94 22.94 -20.58
N LEU A 92 -11.90 21.63 -20.85
CA LEU A 92 -10.65 20.94 -21.15
C LEU A 92 -10.10 21.29 -22.54
N GLN A 93 -10.96 21.58 -23.52
CA GLN A 93 -10.55 22.11 -24.82
C GLN A 93 -9.94 23.50 -24.68
N ALA A 94 -10.58 24.40 -23.92
CA ALA A 94 -10.05 25.75 -23.66
C ALA A 94 -8.71 25.69 -22.91
N TRP A 95 -8.60 24.80 -21.93
CA TRP A 95 -7.34 24.53 -21.22
C TRP A 95 -6.23 24.08 -22.17
N TYR A 96 -6.52 23.14 -23.08
CA TYR A 96 -5.57 22.69 -24.09
C TYR A 96 -5.15 23.81 -25.07
N GLU A 97 -6.11 24.56 -25.60
CA GLU A 97 -5.87 25.66 -26.55
C GLU A 97 -5.03 26.80 -25.95
N ASN A 98 -5.08 26.97 -24.63
CA ASN A 98 -4.26 27.92 -23.89
C ASN A 98 -2.98 27.30 -23.34
N ASN A 99 -2.43 26.30 -24.04
CA ASN A 99 -1.17 25.62 -23.70
C ASN A 99 -1.18 25.05 -22.27
N TYR A 100 -2.27 24.43 -21.85
CA TYR A 100 -2.41 23.81 -20.53
C TYR A 100 -2.24 24.76 -19.35
N ASP A 101 -2.63 26.03 -19.49
CA ASP A 101 -2.57 27.00 -18.40
C ASP A 101 -3.33 26.50 -17.16
N THR A 102 -2.61 26.19 -16.09
CA THR A 102 -3.18 25.56 -14.89
C THR A 102 -4.15 26.45 -14.13
N ARG A 103 -4.31 27.72 -14.52
CA ARG A 103 -5.28 28.66 -13.93
C ARG A 103 -6.70 28.47 -14.47
N LEU A 104 -6.86 27.83 -15.63
CA LEU A 104 -8.14 27.68 -16.32
C LEU A 104 -8.99 26.50 -15.82
N LEU A 105 -8.42 25.67 -14.95
CA LEU A 105 -9.07 24.52 -14.31
C LEU A 105 -8.68 24.53 -12.83
N ASP A 106 -9.50 23.90 -11.98
CA ASP A 106 -9.17 23.69 -10.56
C ASP A 106 -7.80 23.00 -10.43
N SER A 107 -6.94 23.50 -9.54
CA SER A 107 -5.57 23.01 -9.38
C SER A 107 -5.48 21.52 -9.05
N LYS A 108 -6.51 20.95 -8.40
CA LYS A 108 -6.61 19.51 -8.10
C LYS A 108 -6.84 18.67 -9.35
N LEU A 109 -7.37 19.24 -10.43
CA LEU A 109 -7.51 18.54 -11.71
C LEU A 109 -6.38 18.91 -12.68
N SER A 110 -6.07 20.20 -12.78
CA SER A 110 -5.22 20.75 -13.84
C SER A 110 -3.79 20.23 -13.77
N PHE A 111 -3.21 20.14 -12.58
CA PHE A 111 -1.82 19.73 -12.43
C PHE A 111 -1.61 18.21 -12.52
N PRO A 112 -2.42 17.34 -11.89
CA PRO A 112 -2.35 15.89 -12.11
C PRO A 112 -2.57 15.51 -13.59
N LEU A 113 -3.52 16.17 -14.25
CA LEU A 113 -3.81 15.93 -15.66
C LEU A 113 -2.63 16.33 -16.55
N LEU A 114 -2.00 17.47 -16.27
CA LEU A 114 -0.80 17.94 -16.96
C LEU A 114 0.38 16.97 -16.79
N ARG A 115 0.62 16.46 -15.56
CA ARG A 115 1.63 15.42 -15.30
C ARG A 115 1.37 14.17 -16.13
N LYS A 116 0.15 13.61 -16.08
CA LYS A 116 -0.17 12.36 -16.78
C LYS A 116 -0.02 12.51 -18.30
N LEU A 117 -0.37 13.67 -18.87
CA LEU A 117 -0.13 13.97 -20.29
C LEU A 117 1.36 14.07 -20.63
N SER A 118 2.17 14.69 -19.76
CA SER A 118 3.63 14.70 -19.88
C SER A 118 4.19 13.27 -19.93
N VAL A 119 3.77 12.40 -19.00
CA VAL A 119 4.26 11.02 -18.88
C VAL A 119 3.92 10.17 -20.12
N VAL A 120 2.75 10.36 -20.74
CA VAL A 120 2.37 9.63 -21.96
C VAL A 120 3.00 10.18 -23.24
N GLY A 121 3.82 11.23 -23.14
CA GLY A 121 4.64 11.75 -24.23
C GLY A 121 4.06 12.94 -25.00
N ASP A 122 3.06 13.65 -24.47
CA ASP A 122 2.65 14.93 -25.03
C ASP A 122 3.74 15.98 -24.76
N LYS A 123 4.49 16.34 -25.81
CA LYS A 123 5.63 17.28 -25.73
C LYS A 123 5.25 18.68 -25.25
N LEU A 124 4.04 19.15 -25.58
CA LEU A 124 3.58 20.45 -25.10
C LEU A 124 3.26 20.34 -23.62
N ALA A 125 2.55 19.29 -23.20
CA ALA A 125 2.24 19.03 -21.80
C ALA A 125 3.53 18.89 -20.98
N GLU A 126 4.53 18.15 -21.49
CA GLU A 126 5.83 17.97 -20.85
C GLU A 126 6.54 19.31 -20.60
N ARG A 127 6.61 20.17 -21.62
CA ARG A 127 7.23 21.49 -21.48
C ARG A 127 6.49 22.35 -20.44
N MET A 128 5.17 22.38 -20.50
CA MET A 128 4.34 23.21 -19.63
C MET A 128 4.35 22.70 -18.18
N TYR A 129 4.34 21.38 -18.00
CA TYR A 129 4.49 20.71 -16.72
C TYR A 129 5.79 21.12 -16.01
N LYS A 130 6.92 21.04 -16.73
CA LYS A 130 8.25 21.42 -16.23
C LYS A 130 8.31 22.91 -15.86
N GLN A 131 7.73 23.78 -16.69
CA GLN A 131 7.69 25.23 -16.42
C GLN A 131 6.86 25.57 -15.18
N GLU A 132 5.67 24.99 -15.05
CA GLU A 132 4.79 25.27 -13.91
C GLU A 132 5.36 24.71 -12.61
N MET A 133 5.98 23.54 -12.64
CA MET A 133 6.73 22.99 -11.52
C MET A 133 7.86 23.92 -11.07
N LEU A 134 8.69 24.39 -12.01
CA LEU A 134 9.78 25.32 -11.71
C LEU A 134 9.25 26.62 -11.09
N LYS A 135 8.19 27.20 -11.66
CA LYS A 135 7.54 28.41 -11.14
C LYS A 135 7.05 28.23 -9.69
N ARG A 136 6.46 27.08 -9.37
CA ARG A 136 6.03 26.76 -8.00
C ARG A 136 7.21 26.65 -7.03
N ILE A 137 8.32 26.06 -7.47
CA ILE A 137 9.55 25.97 -6.66
C ILE A 137 10.18 27.36 -6.49
N GLU A 138 10.22 28.16 -7.54
CA GLU A 138 10.76 29.53 -7.53
C GLU A 138 9.99 30.48 -6.61
N SER A 139 8.69 30.22 -6.37
CA SER A 139 7.90 30.96 -5.37
C SER A 139 8.54 30.91 -3.98
N GLY A 140 9.25 29.81 -3.68
CA GLY A 140 9.83 29.53 -2.37
C GLY A 140 8.77 29.42 -1.27
N TYR A 141 7.55 29.00 -1.61
CA TYR A 141 6.50 28.70 -0.63
C TYR A 141 6.60 27.24 -0.21
N THR A 142 7.09 27.04 1.02
CA THR A 142 7.49 25.73 1.56
C THR A 142 6.43 24.65 1.46
N PRO A 143 5.15 24.88 1.84
CA PRO A 143 4.13 23.83 1.76
C PRO A 143 3.92 23.31 0.34
N VAL A 144 3.96 24.19 -0.67
CA VAL A 144 3.83 23.79 -2.08
C VAL A 144 5.02 22.96 -2.53
N ILE A 145 6.24 23.32 -2.13
CA ILE A 145 7.44 22.53 -2.47
C ILE A 145 7.40 21.15 -1.83
N LEU A 146 7.04 21.07 -0.54
CA LEU A 146 6.88 19.79 0.16
C LEU A 146 5.79 18.93 -0.49
N LEU A 147 4.66 19.52 -0.89
CA LEU A 147 3.60 18.80 -1.61
C LEU A 147 4.08 18.26 -2.95
N LEU A 148 4.83 19.05 -3.73
CA LEU A 148 5.40 18.60 -5.00
C LEU A 148 6.31 17.38 -4.82
N ILE A 149 7.12 17.39 -3.76
CA ILE A 149 8.00 16.28 -3.42
C ILE A 149 7.19 15.08 -2.94
N ALA A 150 6.23 15.27 -2.03
CA ALA A 150 5.44 14.21 -1.41
C ALA A 150 4.58 13.43 -2.41
N GLU A 151 3.99 14.13 -3.38
CA GLU A 151 3.14 13.54 -4.41
C GLU A 151 3.95 13.00 -5.62
N GLY A 152 5.27 12.97 -5.51
CA GLY A 152 6.16 12.39 -6.52
C GLY A 152 6.23 13.19 -7.83
N TYR A 153 5.79 14.46 -7.87
CA TYR A 153 5.83 15.26 -9.10
C TYR A 153 7.26 15.46 -9.64
N LEU A 154 8.29 15.26 -8.81
CA LEU A 154 9.69 15.41 -9.20
C LEU A 154 10.33 14.12 -9.74
N GLU A 155 9.63 12.99 -9.72
CA GLU A 155 10.14 11.68 -10.17
C GLU A 155 10.33 11.60 -11.68
N ASP A 156 9.55 12.40 -12.43
CA ASP A 156 9.55 12.42 -13.90
C ASP A 156 10.69 13.27 -14.50
N LEU A 157 11.59 13.79 -13.66
CA LEU A 157 12.65 14.71 -14.07
C LEU A 157 13.91 13.99 -14.55
N GLU A 158 14.52 14.50 -15.62
CA GLU A 158 15.83 14.05 -16.05
C GLU A 158 16.93 14.51 -15.08
N LYS A 159 18.10 13.86 -15.16
CA LYS A 159 19.23 14.15 -14.26
C LYS A 159 19.67 15.61 -14.25
N GLU A 160 19.69 16.27 -15.41
CA GLU A 160 20.10 17.69 -15.54
C GLU A 160 19.03 18.65 -14.98
N GLU A 161 17.75 18.30 -15.18
CA GLU A 161 16.60 19.05 -14.67
C GLU A 161 16.54 18.99 -13.15
N TYR A 162 16.79 17.80 -12.61
CA TYR A 162 16.91 17.56 -11.19
C TYR A 162 18.01 18.44 -10.55
N GLU A 163 19.17 18.58 -11.20
CA GLU A 163 20.25 19.43 -10.68
C GLU A 163 19.89 20.91 -10.71
N THR A 164 19.16 21.34 -11.72
CA THR A 164 18.63 22.71 -11.84
C THR A 164 17.61 23.00 -10.72
N ILE A 165 16.72 22.04 -10.45
CA ILE A 165 15.73 22.16 -9.36
C ILE A 165 16.41 22.14 -7.99
N ALA A 166 17.36 21.23 -7.74
CA ALA A 166 18.15 21.23 -6.50
C ALA A 166 18.77 22.60 -6.24
N LYS A 167 19.42 23.18 -7.26
CA LYS A 167 20.06 24.50 -7.16
C LYS A 167 19.03 25.59 -6.90
N THR A 168 17.86 25.52 -7.51
CA THR A 168 16.77 26.49 -7.30
C THR A 168 16.22 26.40 -5.88
N ILE A 169 15.99 25.18 -5.37
CA ILE A 169 15.60 24.94 -3.97
C ILE A 169 16.67 25.49 -3.03
N GLU A 170 17.94 25.18 -3.30
CA GLU A 170 19.08 25.67 -2.53
C GLU A 170 19.10 27.21 -2.49
N GLU A 171 19.04 27.88 -3.64
CA GLU A 171 19.06 29.34 -3.75
C GLU A 171 17.85 30.01 -3.10
N LYS A 172 16.64 29.52 -3.34
CA LYS A 172 15.39 30.17 -2.91
C LYS A 172 15.06 29.87 -1.45
N MET A 173 15.33 28.65 -0.98
CA MET A 173 14.92 28.20 0.35
C MET A 173 15.98 28.51 1.40
N LEU A 174 17.29 28.37 1.10
CA LEU A 174 18.32 28.73 2.08
C LEU A 174 18.34 30.23 2.40
N GLN A 175 17.97 31.08 1.43
CA GLN A 175 17.91 32.53 1.63
C GLN A 175 16.73 32.95 2.52
N LYS A 176 15.59 32.27 2.45
CA LYS A 176 14.40 32.57 3.27
C LYS A 176 14.43 31.89 4.64
N ASN A 177 14.88 30.63 4.70
CA ASN A 177 14.98 29.85 5.93
C ASN A 177 16.01 28.70 5.74
N ALA A 178 17.25 28.92 6.19
CA ALA A 178 18.34 27.99 5.99
C ALA A 178 18.11 26.60 6.62
N ALA A 179 17.39 26.52 7.74
CA ALA A 179 17.10 25.24 8.40
C ALA A 179 16.08 24.41 7.62
N ILE A 180 14.91 24.98 7.30
CA ILE A 180 13.87 24.29 6.52
C ILE A 180 14.39 23.95 5.12
N GLY A 181 15.01 24.93 4.45
CA GLY A 181 15.53 24.74 3.10
C GLY A 181 16.59 23.65 3.03
N GLY A 182 17.45 23.56 4.06
CA GLY A 182 18.42 22.49 4.19
C GLY A 182 17.78 21.11 4.31
N GLU A 183 16.76 20.96 5.17
CA GLU A 183 16.06 19.68 5.33
C GLU A 183 15.25 19.28 4.08
N ILE A 184 14.62 20.25 3.40
CA ILE A 184 13.95 19.98 2.10
C ILE A 184 14.96 19.51 1.06
N LEU A 185 16.15 20.13 1.03
CA LEU A 185 17.20 19.72 0.11
C LEU A 185 17.75 18.32 0.45
N LYS A 186 17.86 18.00 1.74
CA LYS A 186 18.21 16.66 2.23
C LYS A 186 17.17 15.62 1.77
N LEU A 187 15.88 15.89 2.01
CA LEU A 187 14.76 15.07 1.58
C LEU A 187 14.74 14.87 0.06
N PHE A 188 14.90 15.96 -0.70
CA PHE A 188 14.99 15.92 -2.16
C PHE A 188 16.09 14.97 -2.63
N TYR A 189 17.30 15.07 -2.06
CA TYR A 189 18.40 14.18 -2.42
C TYR A 189 18.19 12.73 -2.00
N ILE A 190 17.54 12.47 -0.87
CA ILE A 190 17.16 11.12 -0.43
C ILE A 190 16.29 10.44 -1.48
N LEU A 191 15.23 11.12 -1.93
CA LEU A 191 14.28 10.58 -2.91
C LEU A 191 14.91 10.34 -4.29
N SER A 192 16.02 11.02 -4.59
CA SER A 192 16.77 10.85 -5.84
C SER A 192 17.91 9.85 -5.78
N GLU A 193 18.04 9.11 -4.67
CA GLU A 193 19.13 8.16 -4.42
C GLU A 193 20.55 8.79 -4.44
N LYS A 194 20.66 10.10 -4.19
CA LYS A 194 21.95 10.83 -4.20
C LYS A 194 22.58 10.89 -2.80
N GLU A 195 22.88 9.73 -2.21
CA GLU A 195 23.39 9.62 -0.82
C GLU A 195 24.66 10.43 -0.53
N GLU A 196 25.57 10.59 -1.50
CA GLU A 196 26.80 11.36 -1.31
C GLU A 196 26.50 12.85 -1.03
N LYS A 197 25.45 13.39 -1.66
CA LYS A 197 25.02 14.78 -1.42
C LYS A 197 24.38 14.92 -0.05
N VAL A 198 23.59 13.94 0.38
CA VAL A 198 23.01 13.88 1.73
C VAL A 198 24.09 13.94 2.81
N LYS A 199 25.18 13.17 2.67
CA LYS A 199 26.29 13.14 3.66
C LYS A 199 27.06 14.47 3.76
N LYS A 200 27.09 15.26 2.68
CA LYS A 200 27.74 16.58 2.66
C LYS A 200 26.86 17.68 3.24
N LEU A 201 25.54 17.50 3.21
CA LEU A 201 24.61 18.42 3.85
C LEU A 201 24.75 18.32 5.36
N LYS A 202 25.10 19.45 5.99
CA LYS A 202 25.04 19.61 7.44
C LYS A 202 23.85 20.51 7.75
N THR A 203 22.75 19.90 8.13
CA THR A 203 21.53 20.60 8.51
C THR A 203 21.24 20.26 9.98
N LYS A 204 21.07 21.30 10.80
CA LYS A 204 20.64 21.18 12.19
C LYS A 204 19.53 22.19 12.41
N LEU A 205 18.45 21.75 13.05
CA LEU A 205 17.38 22.61 13.50
C LEU A 205 17.92 23.59 14.55
N SER A 206 17.75 24.90 14.33
CA SER A 206 18.04 25.92 15.33
C SER A 206 16.74 26.58 15.81
N LYS A 207 16.65 26.88 17.11
CA LYS A 207 15.48 27.54 17.71
C LYS A 207 15.15 28.92 17.10
N LYS A 208 16.08 29.52 16.37
CA LYS A 208 15.90 30.84 15.73
C LYS A 208 15.18 30.75 14.38
N ASP A 209 15.13 29.58 13.76
CA ASP A 209 14.62 29.38 12.40
C ASP A 209 13.12 29.01 12.36
N TRP A 210 12.50 28.82 13.53
CA TRP A 210 11.08 28.50 13.65
C TRP A 210 10.23 29.76 13.80
N LYS A 211 9.11 29.80 13.06
CA LYS A 211 8.02 30.76 13.19
C LYS A 211 6.70 29.97 13.21
N PRO A 212 5.66 30.39 13.98
CA PRO A 212 4.37 29.68 14.01
C PRO A 212 3.76 29.45 12.62
N GLU A 213 3.93 30.43 11.71
CA GLU A 213 3.53 30.37 10.30
C GLU A 213 4.18 29.20 9.51
N ASN A 214 5.32 28.67 10.01
CA ASN A 214 6.05 27.57 9.39
C ASN A 214 5.84 26.21 10.10
N ALA A 215 5.10 26.15 11.21
CA ALA A 215 4.89 24.91 11.98
C ALA A 215 4.33 23.79 11.09
N LYS A 216 3.33 24.11 10.27
CA LYS A 216 2.75 23.20 9.27
C LYS A 216 3.77 22.66 8.28
N SER A 217 4.77 23.45 7.88
CA SER A 217 5.82 22.98 6.97
C SER A 217 6.77 21.99 7.64
N TRP A 218 7.12 22.24 8.90
CA TRP A 218 7.92 21.32 9.69
C TRP A 218 7.18 20.01 9.97
N GLU A 219 5.89 20.10 10.26
CA GLU A 219 5.02 18.93 10.44
C GLU A 219 4.93 18.10 9.15
N MET A 220 4.67 18.74 7.99
CA MET A 220 4.69 18.06 6.70
C MET A 220 6.01 17.34 6.45
N LEU A 221 7.15 18.00 6.73
CA LEU A 221 8.47 17.40 6.59
C LEU A 221 8.66 16.20 7.53
N ALA A 222 8.24 16.28 8.79
CA ALA A 222 8.33 15.18 9.75
C ALA A 222 7.46 13.99 9.31
N ASN A 223 6.26 14.24 8.79
CA ASN A 223 5.38 13.23 8.19
C ASN A 223 6.03 12.57 6.97
N MET A 224 6.73 13.34 6.13
CA MET A 224 7.48 12.78 5.00
C MET A 224 8.63 11.90 5.46
N TYR A 225 9.40 12.32 6.46
CA TYR A 225 10.46 11.47 7.02
C TYR A 225 9.88 10.18 7.63
N TYR A 226 8.74 10.26 8.31
CA TYR A 226 8.03 9.08 8.82
C TYR A 226 7.65 8.12 7.68
N ASN A 227 7.06 8.63 6.58
CA ASN A 227 6.66 7.81 5.43
C ASN A 227 7.86 7.21 4.66
N LEU A 228 9.07 7.74 4.86
CA LEU A 228 10.32 7.23 4.28
C LEU A 228 11.09 6.31 5.24
N ASP A 229 10.43 5.82 6.30
CA ASP A 229 11.02 5.00 7.36
C ASP A 229 12.19 5.66 8.11
N LYS A 230 12.32 7.00 8.01
CA LYS A 230 13.34 7.80 8.71
C LYS A 230 12.81 8.31 10.03
N TYR A 231 12.48 7.36 10.90
CA TYR A 231 11.79 7.63 12.16
C TYR A 231 12.60 8.54 13.10
N ASP A 232 13.92 8.39 13.16
CA ASP A 232 14.78 9.26 13.99
C ASP A 232 14.74 10.73 13.55
N ASP A 233 14.81 11.00 12.24
CA ASP A 233 14.71 12.35 11.68
C ASP A 233 13.32 12.96 11.98
N ALA A 234 12.25 12.16 11.85
CA ALA A 234 10.89 12.58 12.19
C ALA A 234 10.76 12.90 13.69
N ILE A 235 11.32 12.06 14.57
CA ILE A 235 11.31 12.24 16.02
C ILE A 235 12.03 13.54 16.43
N GLU A 236 13.17 13.86 15.81
CA GLU A 236 13.89 15.11 16.10
C GLU A 236 13.02 16.34 15.80
N ILE A 237 12.32 16.35 14.65
CA ILE A 237 11.44 17.45 14.27
C ILE A 237 10.22 17.52 15.20
N TYR A 238 9.55 16.40 15.49
CA TYR A 238 8.38 16.42 16.39
C TYR A 238 8.73 16.85 17.82
N ASN A 239 9.88 16.44 18.36
CA ASN A 239 10.34 16.94 19.65
C ASN A 239 10.56 18.47 19.63
N THR A 240 11.09 18.98 18.52
CA THR A 240 11.27 20.43 18.33
C THR A 240 9.92 21.16 18.27
N LEU A 241 8.92 20.58 17.59
CA LEU A 241 7.55 21.10 17.55
C LEU A 241 6.91 21.13 18.94
N LEU A 242 7.06 20.05 19.72
CA LEU A 242 6.58 19.96 21.10
C LEU A 242 7.22 20.95 22.07
N GLU A 243 8.48 21.34 21.88
CA GLU A 243 9.09 22.36 22.74
C GLU A 243 8.35 23.71 22.65
N GLN A 244 7.67 23.97 21.53
CA GLN A 244 6.98 25.24 21.26
C GLN A 244 5.48 25.15 21.56
N ASP A 245 4.83 24.07 21.13
CA ASP A 245 3.44 23.79 21.47
C ASP A 245 3.32 22.42 22.14
N LYS A 246 3.19 22.46 23.46
CA LYS A 246 3.06 21.27 24.32
C LYS A 246 1.63 20.78 24.43
N ASN A 247 0.67 21.49 23.85
CA ASN A 247 -0.75 21.21 24.02
C ASN A 247 -1.39 20.66 22.75
N ASP A 248 -0.63 20.52 21.66
CA ASP A 248 -1.12 19.88 20.45
C ASP A 248 -0.99 18.34 20.55
N PRO A 249 -2.10 17.59 20.69
CA PRO A 249 -2.07 16.13 20.78
C PRO A 249 -1.51 15.47 19.50
N HIS A 250 -1.57 16.10 18.32
CA HIS A 250 -1.09 15.52 17.07
C HIS A 250 0.42 15.25 17.07
N PHE A 251 1.22 16.10 17.72
CA PHE A 251 2.67 15.87 17.82
C PHE A 251 3.00 14.68 18.74
N TYR A 252 2.22 14.48 19.80
CA TYR A 252 2.36 13.32 20.69
C TYR A 252 1.95 12.02 20.00
N ILE A 253 0.84 12.03 19.25
CA ILE A 253 0.41 10.92 18.41
C ILE A 253 1.51 10.56 17.40
N SER A 254 2.08 11.56 16.73
CA SER A 254 3.11 11.34 15.72
C SER A 254 4.41 10.80 16.32
N LEU A 255 4.82 11.28 17.50
CA LEU A 255 5.94 10.69 18.24
C LEU A 255 5.66 9.26 18.66
N ALA A 256 4.44 8.96 19.16
CA ALA A 256 4.08 7.62 19.56
C ALA A 256 4.19 6.65 18.37
N LYS A 257 3.66 7.04 17.21
CA LYS A 257 3.82 6.29 15.95
C LYS A 257 5.28 6.09 15.58
N SER A 258 6.11 7.14 15.60
CA SER A 258 7.52 7.03 15.23
C SER A 258 8.31 6.14 16.20
N PHE A 259 8.07 6.25 17.51
CA PHE A 259 8.72 5.37 18.50
C PHE A 259 8.28 3.92 18.38
N PHE A 260 7.00 3.67 18.03
CA PHE A 260 6.50 2.32 17.79
C PHE A 260 7.23 1.65 16.62
N GLN A 261 7.49 2.38 15.54
CA GLN A 261 8.18 1.84 14.36
C GLN A 261 9.65 1.47 14.61
N ILE A 262 10.30 2.07 15.62
CA ILE A 262 11.67 1.71 16.03
C ILE A 262 11.69 0.77 17.25
N ASP A 263 10.57 0.08 17.53
CA ASP A 263 10.41 -0.89 18.61
C ASP A 263 10.62 -0.31 20.04
N GLU A 264 10.52 1.01 20.19
CA GLU A 264 10.60 1.71 21.48
C GLU A 264 9.21 1.79 22.12
N ILE A 265 8.59 0.62 22.34
CA ILE A 265 7.19 0.46 22.78
C ILE A 265 6.86 1.26 24.04
N LYS A 266 7.78 1.31 25.02
CA LYS A 266 7.57 2.06 26.27
C LYS A 266 7.47 3.58 26.03
N ARG A 267 8.25 4.11 25.09
CA ARG A 267 8.18 5.53 24.73
C ARG A 267 6.92 5.81 23.94
N ALA A 268 6.56 4.92 23.01
CA ALA A 268 5.32 4.99 22.26
C ALA A 268 4.10 5.03 23.19
N GLU A 269 4.00 4.10 24.14
CA GLU A 269 2.96 4.04 25.17
C GLU A 269 2.92 5.32 26.02
N ARG A 270 4.08 5.88 26.40
CA ARG A 270 4.12 7.13 27.16
C ARG A 270 3.52 8.30 26.37
N TYR A 271 3.89 8.44 25.09
CA TYR A 271 3.46 9.59 24.29
C TYR A 271 2.00 9.52 23.88
N VAL A 272 1.48 8.34 23.55
CA VAL A 272 0.05 8.19 23.25
C VAL A 272 -0.84 8.46 24.47
N LYS A 273 -0.40 8.09 25.68
CA LYS A 273 -1.10 8.47 26.92
C LYS A 273 -1.19 9.98 27.10
N ILE A 274 -0.10 10.71 26.83
CA ILE A 274 -0.12 12.18 26.89
C ILE A 274 -1.09 12.73 25.85
N ALA A 275 -1.16 12.15 24.64
CA ALA A 275 -2.14 12.57 23.64
C ALA A 275 -3.59 12.36 24.11
N ILE A 276 -3.89 11.25 24.79
CA ILE A 276 -5.21 10.98 25.39
C ILE A 276 -5.49 11.97 26.55
N GLU A 277 -4.50 12.28 27.39
CA GLU A 277 -4.65 13.27 28.46
C GLU A 277 -4.97 14.68 27.93
N LEU A 278 -4.49 15.02 26.73
CA LEU A 278 -4.75 16.30 26.07
C LEU A 278 -6.09 16.33 25.32
N ASP A 279 -6.51 15.20 24.77
CA ASP A 279 -7.81 15.02 24.11
C ASP A 279 -8.39 13.62 24.37
N GLU A 280 -9.22 13.54 25.42
CA GLU A 280 -9.86 12.30 25.86
C GLU A 280 -10.93 11.78 24.87
N ASN A 281 -11.39 12.62 23.94
CA ASN A 281 -12.41 12.22 22.96
C ASN A 281 -11.80 11.84 21.60
N SER A 282 -10.47 11.77 21.50
CA SER A 282 -9.79 11.32 20.30
C SER A 282 -9.87 9.79 20.17
N ALA A 283 -10.83 9.33 19.37
CA ALA A 283 -10.95 7.92 18.99
C ALA A 283 -9.63 7.35 18.45
N TYR A 284 -8.91 8.13 17.64
CA TYR A 284 -7.63 7.72 17.06
C TYR A 284 -6.53 7.56 18.12
N SER A 285 -6.50 8.39 19.17
CA SER A 285 -5.53 8.27 20.26
C SER A 285 -5.75 6.99 21.06
N HIS A 286 -7.01 6.67 21.38
CA HIS A 286 -7.37 5.41 22.04
C HIS A 286 -7.04 4.20 21.18
N TYR A 287 -7.37 4.23 19.88
CA TYR A 287 -6.98 3.19 18.94
C TYR A 287 -5.46 2.99 18.91
N LEU A 288 -4.69 4.07 18.74
CA LEU A 288 -3.24 3.99 18.68
C LEU A 288 -2.67 3.42 19.98
N TYR A 289 -3.28 3.74 21.13
CA TYR A 289 -2.84 3.19 22.39
C TYR A 289 -3.09 1.68 22.46
N GLY A 290 -4.30 1.25 22.11
CA GLY A 290 -4.65 -0.17 21.97
C GLY A 290 -3.67 -0.89 21.05
N HIS A 291 -3.43 -0.35 19.85
CA HIS A 291 -2.50 -0.90 18.87
C HIS A 291 -1.07 -1.07 19.41
N ILE A 292 -0.54 -0.05 20.09
CA ILE A 292 0.83 -0.08 20.64
C ILE A 292 0.98 -1.17 21.72
N ILE A 293 -0.05 -1.43 22.53
CA ILE A 293 0.07 -2.39 23.64
C ILE A 293 -0.29 -3.83 23.23
N ILE A 294 -0.79 -4.05 22.02
CA ILE A 294 -0.89 -5.41 21.42
C ILE A 294 0.50 -6.03 21.31
N SER A 295 1.51 -5.28 20.88
CA SER A 295 2.88 -5.79 20.71
C SER A 295 3.58 -6.15 22.02
N ASP A 296 3.03 -5.72 23.16
CA ASP A 296 3.49 -6.06 24.52
C ASP A 296 2.58 -7.13 25.16
N GLU A 297 1.78 -7.83 24.35
CA GLU A 297 0.84 -8.90 24.71
C GLU A 297 -0.20 -8.52 25.79
N LYS A 298 -0.45 -7.21 25.98
CA LYS A 298 -1.42 -6.69 26.96
C LYS A 298 -2.84 -6.68 26.37
N TYR A 299 -3.32 -7.84 25.91
CA TYR A 299 -4.54 -7.96 25.10
C TYR A 299 -5.81 -7.43 25.79
N GLU A 300 -6.00 -7.68 27.07
CA GLU A 300 -7.19 -7.21 27.80
C GLU A 300 -7.26 -5.68 27.82
N ARG A 301 -6.11 -5.03 28.09
CA ARG A 301 -6.03 -3.57 28.08
C ARG A 301 -6.16 -3.01 26.66
N ALA A 302 -5.60 -3.70 25.67
CA ALA A 302 -5.76 -3.33 24.27
C ALA A 302 -7.24 -3.35 23.87
N ILE A 303 -7.98 -4.40 24.26
CA ILE A 303 -9.42 -4.51 24.00
C ILE A 303 -10.19 -3.36 24.64
N ASP A 304 -9.89 -2.98 25.89
CA ASP A 304 -10.56 -1.87 26.57
C ASP A 304 -10.36 -0.54 25.82
N GLU A 305 -9.14 -0.24 25.40
CA GLU A 305 -8.81 0.98 24.65
C GLU A 305 -9.41 0.97 23.23
N LEU A 306 -9.39 -0.17 22.55
CA LEU A 306 -10.01 -0.32 21.22
C LEU A 306 -11.54 -0.21 21.29
N ASN A 307 -12.17 -0.75 22.33
CA ASN A 307 -13.60 -0.55 22.56
C ASN A 307 -13.92 0.92 22.84
N THR A 308 -13.10 1.60 23.64
CA THR A 308 -13.24 3.05 23.88
C THR A 308 -13.13 3.84 22.57
N ALA A 309 -12.17 3.48 21.71
CA ALA A 309 -12.02 4.07 20.39
C ALA A 309 -13.28 3.86 19.52
N LEU A 310 -13.90 2.68 19.59
CA LEU A 310 -15.13 2.35 18.85
C LEU A 310 -16.41 2.95 19.44
N GLU A 311 -16.42 3.27 20.73
CA GLU A 311 -17.50 4.05 21.35
C GLU A 311 -17.49 5.50 20.84
N LEU A 312 -16.29 6.06 20.65
CA LEU A 312 -16.08 7.42 20.13
C LEU A 312 -16.26 7.50 18.60
N ASP A 313 -15.77 6.50 17.86
CA ASP A 313 -15.92 6.36 16.42
C ASP A 313 -16.26 4.92 16.05
N GLN A 314 -17.56 4.66 15.86
CA GLN A 314 -18.08 3.34 15.53
C GLN A 314 -17.60 2.81 14.18
N ASP A 315 -17.07 3.65 13.29
CA ASP A 315 -16.64 3.28 11.95
C ASP A 315 -15.11 3.17 11.81
N LEU A 316 -14.38 3.33 12.92
CA LEU A 316 -12.92 3.18 12.95
C LEU A 316 -12.47 1.76 12.61
N LEU A 317 -12.29 1.50 11.31
CA LEU A 317 -11.96 0.19 10.76
C LEU A 317 -10.74 -0.44 11.42
N LYS A 318 -9.66 0.34 11.59
CA LYS A 318 -8.41 -0.13 12.17
C LYS A 318 -8.59 -0.70 13.58
N ALA A 319 -9.50 -0.14 14.38
CA ALA A 319 -9.78 -0.66 15.72
C ALA A 319 -10.55 -1.99 15.67
N LYS A 320 -11.45 -2.16 14.70
CA LYS A 320 -12.15 -3.44 14.49
C LYS A 320 -11.20 -4.54 14.00
N GLU A 321 -10.28 -4.18 13.10
CA GLU A 321 -9.22 -5.08 12.61
C GLU A 321 -8.32 -5.53 13.76
N ASP A 322 -7.83 -4.61 14.59
CA ASP A 322 -7.00 -4.94 15.75
C ASP A 322 -7.73 -5.82 16.78
N LEU A 323 -9.03 -5.60 17.01
CA LEU A 323 -9.83 -6.49 17.88
C LEU A 323 -9.94 -7.91 17.32
N ALA A 324 -10.20 -8.04 16.01
CA ALA A 324 -10.26 -9.34 15.34
C ALA A 324 -8.89 -10.06 15.38
N PHE A 325 -7.80 -9.30 15.19
CA PHE A 325 -6.43 -9.79 15.36
C PHE A 325 -6.19 -10.30 16.79
N ILE A 326 -6.55 -9.55 17.83
CA ILE A 326 -6.39 -9.98 19.22
C ILE A 326 -7.17 -11.28 19.49
N TYR A 327 -8.38 -11.44 18.93
CA TYR A 327 -9.12 -12.70 19.06
C TYR A 327 -8.39 -13.87 18.39
N ALA A 328 -7.73 -13.65 17.25
CA ALA A 328 -6.91 -14.66 16.60
C ALA A 328 -5.73 -15.10 17.48
N GLU A 329 -4.96 -14.13 17.99
CA GLU A 329 -3.78 -14.39 18.84
C GLU A 329 -4.12 -15.08 20.16
N ARG A 330 -5.32 -14.84 20.70
CA ARG A 330 -5.83 -15.52 21.90
C ARG A 330 -6.40 -16.93 21.63
N GLY A 331 -6.32 -17.41 20.38
CA GLY A 331 -6.89 -18.69 19.96
C GLY A 331 -8.41 -18.71 19.83
N GLU A 332 -9.08 -17.55 19.90
CA GLU A 332 -10.51 -17.39 19.64
C GLU A 332 -10.80 -17.33 18.13
N THR A 333 -10.21 -18.25 17.35
CA THR A 333 -10.19 -18.25 15.88
C THR A 333 -11.57 -18.10 15.24
N LYS A 334 -12.60 -18.78 15.78
CA LYS A 334 -13.97 -18.68 15.27
C LYS A 334 -14.51 -17.24 15.36
N ARG A 335 -14.26 -16.59 16.50
CA ARG A 335 -14.69 -15.21 16.74
C ARG A 335 -13.92 -14.24 15.84
N ALA A 336 -12.61 -14.44 15.68
CA ALA A 336 -11.80 -13.64 14.76
C ALA A 336 -12.33 -13.71 13.32
N ILE A 337 -12.63 -14.92 12.82
CA ILE A 337 -13.22 -15.12 11.50
C ILE A 337 -14.58 -14.41 11.39
N GLU A 338 -15.45 -14.54 12.39
CA GLU A 338 -16.75 -13.87 12.39
C GLU A 338 -16.62 -12.34 12.32
N GLU A 339 -15.69 -11.73 13.05
CA GLU A 339 -15.48 -10.27 13.00
C GLU A 339 -14.89 -9.82 11.66
N TYR A 340 -13.91 -10.54 11.10
CA TYR A 340 -13.37 -10.23 9.78
C TYR A 340 -14.40 -10.39 8.65
N GLU A 341 -15.27 -11.41 8.70
CA GLU A 341 -16.34 -11.57 7.71
C GLU A 341 -17.38 -10.46 7.81
N LYS A 342 -17.75 -9.99 9.01
CA LYS A 342 -18.64 -8.81 9.16
C LYS A 342 -18.06 -7.55 8.52
N LEU A 343 -16.74 -7.35 8.61
CA LEU A 343 -16.07 -6.24 7.95
C LEU A 343 -16.15 -6.40 6.42
N ARG A 344 -15.90 -7.62 5.93
CA ARG A 344 -15.98 -7.94 4.50
C ARG A 344 -17.38 -7.79 3.92
N GLU A 345 -18.42 -8.20 4.66
CA GLU A 345 -19.83 -8.02 4.28
C GLU A 345 -20.22 -6.54 4.08
N LYS A 346 -19.52 -5.62 4.74
CA LYS A 346 -19.66 -4.16 4.55
C LYS A 346 -18.91 -3.63 3.32
N GLY A 347 -18.33 -4.51 2.50
CA GLY A 347 -17.56 -4.16 1.31
C GLY A 347 -16.10 -3.80 1.58
N ILE A 348 -15.60 -4.06 2.80
CA ILE A 348 -14.22 -3.73 3.18
C ILE A 348 -13.31 -4.88 2.75
N GLU A 349 -12.47 -4.64 1.74
CA GLU A 349 -11.56 -5.64 1.17
C GLU A 349 -10.15 -5.09 0.96
N ASN A 350 -9.55 -4.54 2.01
CA ASN A 350 -8.15 -4.14 1.99
C ASN A 350 -7.22 -5.38 2.11
N LYS A 351 -5.93 -5.20 1.82
CA LYS A 351 -4.95 -6.28 1.85
C LYS A 351 -4.90 -6.98 3.22
N TYR A 352 -4.84 -6.21 4.30
CA TYR A 352 -4.66 -6.72 5.66
C TYR A 352 -5.79 -7.66 6.07
N LEU A 353 -7.04 -7.23 5.90
CA LEU A 353 -8.22 -8.02 6.21
C LEU A 353 -8.25 -9.33 5.40
N LEU A 354 -8.05 -9.23 4.09
CA LEU A 354 -8.06 -10.42 3.21
C LEU A 354 -6.97 -11.41 3.63
N ASP A 355 -5.77 -10.90 3.93
CA ASP A 355 -4.64 -11.70 4.37
C ASP A 355 -4.97 -12.44 5.67
N SER A 356 -5.35 -11.70 6.73
CA SER A 356 -5.69 -12.29 8.03
C SER A 356 -6.80 -13.34 7.91
N LEU A 357 -7.86 -13.05 7.16
CA LEU A 357 -8.98 -13.99 6.99
C LEU A 357 -8.58 -15.24 6.20
N ALA A 358 -7.78 -15.11 5.13
CA ALA A 358 -7.29 -16.23 4.34
C ALA A 358 -6.42 -17.18 5.18
N TYR A 359 -5.50 -16.63 5.97
CA TYR A 359 -4.65 -17.40 6.87
C TYR A 359 -5.45 -18.08 7.98
N LEU A 360 -6.39 -17.36 8.61
CA LEU A 360 -7.28 -17.96 9.62
C LEU A 360 -8.08 -19.13 9.05
N TYR A 361 -8.59 -19.01 7.82
CA TYR A 361 -9.26 -20.13 7.15
C TYR A 361 -8.30 -21.27 6.82
N PHE A 362 -7.08 -20.96 6.39
CA PHE A 362 -6.06 -21.97 6.06
C PHE A 362 -5.66 -22.79 7.28
N GLU A 363 -5.30 -22.12 8.39
CA GLU A 363 -4.88 -22.77 9.64
C GLU A 363 -6.03 -23.59 10.26
N ASN A 364 -7.27 -23.12 10.10
CA ASN A 364 -8.46 -23.87 10.51
C ASN A 364 -8.94 -24.91 9.47
N GLN A 365 -8.09 -25.28 8.50
CA GLN A 365 -8.33 -26.30 7.46
C GLN A 365 -9.57 -26.06 6.59
N GLN A 366 -10.08 -24.83 6.56
CA GLN A 366 -11.17 -24.40 5.67
C GLN A 366 -10.58 -24.01 4.30
N TYR A 367 -9.85 -24.93 3.68
CA TYR A 367 -9.05 -24.69 2.47
C TYR A 367 -9.86 -24.14 1.30
N GLN A 368 -11.14 -24.52 1.17
CA GLN A 368 -12.02 -24.00 0.12
C GLN A 368 -12.25 -22.49 0.27
N LYS A 369 -12.50 -22.01 1.50
CA LYS A 369 -12.70 -20.57 1.75
C LYS A 369 -11.38 -19.81 1.67
N ALA A 370 -10.30 -20.39 2.18
CA ALA A 370 -8.95 -19.81 2.05
C ALA A 370 -8.58 -19.63 0.56
N MET A 371 -8.85 -20.65 -0.27
CA MET A 371 -8.63 -20.61 -1.72
C MET A 371 -9.35 -19.43 -2.38
N GLU A 372 -10.63 -19.23 -2.08
CA GLU A 372 -11.44 -18.15 -2.66
C GLU A 372 -10.85 -16.77 -2.33
N ILE A 373 -10.34 -16.58 -1.11
CA ILE A 373 -9.71 -15.31 -0.72
C ILE A 373 -8.33 -15.17 -1.33
N PHE A 374 -7.50 -16.21 -1.33
CA PHE A 374 -6.17 -16.17 -1.97
C PHE A 374 -6.26 -15.96 -3.49
N GLU A 375 -7.32 -16.44 -4.17
CA GLU A 375 -7.59 -16.11 -5.57
C GLU A 375 -7.85 -14.60 -5.76
N ILE A 376 -8.58 -13.95 -4.83
CA ILE A 376 -8.80 -12.48 -4.85
C ILE A 376 -7.48 -11.75 -4.59
N ILE A 377 -6.68 -12.22 -3.63
CA ILE A 377 -5.38 -11.63 -3.29
C ILE A 377 -4.42 -11.70 -4.49
N ASP A 378 -4.29 -12.85 -5.18
CA ASP A 378 -3.41 -12.98 -6.37
C ASP A 378 -3.87 -12.09 -7.54
N GLN A 379 -5.17 -11.81 -7.66
CA GLN A 379 -5.69 -10.86 -8.67
C GLN A 379 -5.32 -9.41 -8.33
N LYS A 380 -5.48 -8.99 -7.07
CA LYS A 380 -5.21 -7.61 -6.63
C LYS A 380 -3.72 -7.33 -6.43
N TYR A 381 -2.97 -8.31 -5.96
CA TYR A 381 -1.56 -8.23 -5.59
C TYR A 381 -0.77 -9.37 -6.25
N PRO A 382 -0.62 -9.35 -7.58
CA PRO A 382 -0.05 -10.47 -8.31
C PRO A 382 1.42 -10.67 -7.99
N ASN A 383 1.88 -11.92 -8.08
CA ASN A 383 3.28 -12.30 -7.95
C ASN A 383 3.87 -11.95 -6.58
N ILE A 384 3.14 -12.26 -5.50
CA ILE A 384 3.70 -12.28 -4.15
C ILE A 384 3.99 -13.73 -3.79
N GLU A 385 5.26 -14.06 -3.57
CA GLU A 385 5.78 -15.42 -3.35
C GLU A 385 4.95 -16.22 -2.34
N GLU A 386 4.73 -15.63 -1.16
CA GLU A 386 4.03 -16.24 -0.04
C GLU A 386 2.57 -16.61 -0.40
N TYR A 387 1.84 -15.71 -1.05
CA TYR A 387 0.45 -15.94 -1.45
C TYR A 387 0.33 -16.99 -2.55
N MET A 388 1.30 -17.05 -3.47
CA MET A 388 1.33 -18.09 -4.49
C MET A 388 1.56 -19.49 -3.89
N ILE A 389 2.40 -19.58 -2.85
CA ILE A 389 2.60 -20.82 -2.09
C ILE A 389 1.29 -21.23 -1.42
N LYS A 390 0.67 -20.33 -0.64
CA LYS A 390 -0.59 -20.60 0.06
C LYS A 390 -1.74 -20.96 -0.87
N LEU A 391 -1.87 -20.27 -2.01
CA LEU A 391 -2.86 -20.60 -3.03
C LEU A 391 -2.60 -21.98 -3.65
N GLY A 392 -1.33 -22.32 -3.92
CA GLY A 392 -0.92 -23.65 -4.38
C GLY A 392 -1.30 -24.76 -3.39
N GLU A 393 -1.02 -24.55 -2.09
CA GLU A 393 -1.43 -25.46 -1.01
C GLU A 393 -2.95 -25.59 -0.90
N CYS A 394 -3.69 -24.47 -1.03
CA CYS A 394 -5.15 -24.49 -1.03
C CYS A 394 -5.71 -25.30 -2.20
N TYR A 395 -5.20 -25.08 -3.41
CA TYR A 395 -5.60 -25.88 -4.58
C TYR A 395 -5.26 -27.36 -4.40
N PHE A 396 -4.10 -27.68 -3.83
CA PHE A 396 -3.72 -29.06 -3.55
C PHE A 396 -4.69 -29.74 -2.57
N ASN A 397 -4.96 -29.10 -1.43
CA ASN A 397 -5.85 -29.65 -0.39
C ASN A 397 -7.31 -29.73 -0.83
N THR A 398 -7.74 -28.87 -1.76
CA THR A 398 -9.06 -28.93 -2.41
C THR A 398 -9.10 -29.88 -3.62
N LYS A 399 -8.02 -30.64 -3.88
CA LYS A 399 -7.85 -31.58 -5.01
C LYS A 399 -7.89 -30.94 -6.39
N ASN A 400 -7.71 -29.63 -6.48
CA ASN A 400 -7.57 -28.86 -7.71
C ASN A 400 -6.14 -28.92 -8.25
N TYR A 401 -5.57 -30.13 -8.40
CA TYR A 401 -4.15 -30.35 -8.70
C TYR A 401 -3.67 -29.66 -9.98
N ARG A 402 -4.54 -29.53 -10.99
CA ARG A 402 -4.21 -28.80 -12.24
C ARG A 402 -4.03 -27.30 -12.02
N LYS A 403 -4.82 -26.69 -11.14
CA LYS A 403 -4.64 -25.28 -10.77
C LYS A 403 -3.41 -25.12 -9.87
N ALA A 404 -3.22 -26.05 -8.91
CA ALA A 404 -2.05 -26.08 -8.03
C ALA A 404 -0.74 -26.10 -8.84
N ILE A 405 -0.60 -27.03 -9.81
CA ILE A 405 0.63 -27.12 -10.60
C ILE A 405 0.86 -25.87 -11.46
N THR A 406 -0.20 -25.24 -11.96
CA THR A 406 -0.10 -24.02 -12.78
C THR A 406 0.45 -22.85 -11.95
N ILE A 407 -0.12 -22.60 -10.76
CA ILE A 407 0.33 -21.49 -9.91
C ILE A 407 1.74 -21.76 -9.34
N LEU A 408 2.04 -23.00 -8.95
CA LEU A 408 3.35 -23.38 -8.43
C LEU A 408 4.46 -23.30 -9.50
N GLN A 409 4.17 -23.66 -10.75
CA GLN A 409 5.12 -23.47 -11.85
C GLN A 409 5.37 -21.99 -12.15
N LYS A 410 4.33 -21.15 -12.10
CA LYS A 410 4.48 -19.69 -12.19
C LYS A 410 5.37 -19.18 -11.04
N ALA A 411 5.10 -19.60 -9.81
CA ALA A 411 5.87 -19.22 -8.63
C ALA A 411 7.34 -19.65 -8.76
N ARG A 412 7.60 -20.87 -9.24
CA ARG A 412 8.95 -21.41 -9.44
C ARG A 412 9.76 -20.60 -10.47
N ASN A 413 9.11 -20.10 -11.50
CA ASN A 413 9.78 -19.28 -12.51
C ASN A 413 10.19 -17.90 -11.96
N LEU A 414 9.36 -17.33 -11.07
CA LEU A 414 9.62 -16.04 -10.42
C LEU A 414 10.63 -16.18 -9.26
N TYR A 415 10.54 -17.28 -8.52
CA TYR A 415 11.30 -17.54 -7.30
C TYR A 415 12.05 -18.88 -7.37
N PRO A 416 13.02 -19.03 -8.30
CA PRO A 416 13.64 -20.32 -8.60
C PRO A 416 14.49 -20.93 -7.49
N LYS A 417 14.79 -20.15 -6.44
CA LYS A 417 15.61 -20.55 -5.29
C LYS A 417 14.80 -21.01 -4.08
N ASN A 418 13.48 -20.84 -4.07
CA ASN A 418 12.67 -21.23 -2.93
C ASN A 418 12.43 -22.75 -2.93
N PRO A 419 12.88 -23.48 -1.90
CA PRO A 419 12.69 -24.93 -1.82
C PRO A 419 11.25 -25.35 -1.66
N THR A 420 10.45 -24.60 -0.89
CA THR A 420 9.04 -24.92 -0.62
C THR A 420 8.25 -24.95 -1.92
N ILE A 421 8.48 -24.00 -2.83
CA ILE A 421 7.81 -23.98 -4.13
C ILE A 421 8.16 -25.22 -4.96
N ARG A 422 9.44 -25.61 -4.99
CA ARG A 422 9.89 -26.79 -5.75
C ARG A 422 9.37 -28.09 -5.15
N PHE A 423 9.42 -28.21 -3.84
CA PHE A 423 8.81 -29.30 -3.10
C PHE A 423 7.32 -29.42 -3.43
N LEU A 424 6.54 -28.35 -3.23
CA LEU A 424 5.09 -28.35 -3.51
C LEU A 424 4.79 -28.66 -4.98
N THR A 425 5.65 -28.21 -5.92
CA THR A 425 5.55 -28.58 -7.34
C THR A 425 5.72 -30.09 -7.52
N GLY A 426 6.78 -30.67 -6.93
CA GLY A 426 7.03 -32.11 -6.93
C GLY A 426 5.87 -32.90 -6.30
N HIS A 427 5.43 -32.50 -5.12
CA HIS A 427 4.32 -33.11 -4.37
C HIS A 427 3.01 -33.07 -5.17
N THR A 428 2.72 -31.95 -5.85
CA THR A 428 1.54 -31.83 -6.71
C THR A 428 1.64 -32.72 -7.95
N LEU A 429 2.84 -32.90 -8.51
CA LEU A 429 3.07 -33.79 -9.67
C LEU A 429 2.83 -35.26 -9.32
N ILE A 430 3.07 -35.67 -8.06
CA ILE A 430 2.71 -37.02 -7.58
C ILE A 430 1.20 -37.24 -7.69
N SER A 431 0.40 -36.28 -7.22
CA SER A 431 -1.08 -36.34 -7.33
C SER A 431 -1.61 -36.25 -8.77
N LEU A 432 -0.73 -35.98 -9.75
CA LEU A 432 -1.02 -35.97 -11.18
C LEU A 432 -0.41 -37.19 -11.91
N ASP A 433 0.10 -38.19 -11.19
CA ASP A 433 0.77 -39.39 -11.69
C ASP A 433 2.02 -39.10 -12.55
N LYS A 434 2.67 -37.95 -12.34
CA LYS A 434 3.84 -37.49 -13.08
C LYS A 434 5.15 -37.77 -12.32
N PHE A 435 5.36 -39.03 -11.93
CA PHE A 435 6.47 -39.44 -11.06
C PHE A 435 7.87 -39.07 -11.58
N SER A 436 8.11 -39.13 -12.88
CA SER A 436 9.41 -38.73 -13.45
C SER A 436 9.71 -37.24 -13.25
N GLU A 437 8.71 -36.38 -13.48
CA GLU A 437 8.83 -34.93 -13.26
C GLU A 437 8.93 -34.63 -11.76
N ALA A 438 8.12 -35.30 -10.93
CA ALA A 438 8.13 -35.15 -9.48
C ALA A 438 9.51 -35.46 -8.88
N LYS A 439 10.10 -36.62 -9.21
CA LYS A 439 11.44 -37.00 -8.74
C LYS A 439 12.50 -35.96 -9.10
N ASN A 440 12.41 -35.35 -10.29
CA ASN A 440 13.36 -34.30 -10.68
C ASN A 440 13.26 -33.07 -9.77
N GLU A 441 12.05 -32.58 -9.50
CA GLU A 441 11.86 -31.43 -8.61
C GLU A 441 12.28 -31.72 -7.16
N LEU A 442 11.97 -32.92 -6.66
CA LEU A 442 12.32 -33.34 -5.30
C LEU A 442 13.84 -33.52 -5.14
N ASN A 443 14.52 -34.14 -6.11
CA ASN A 443 15.98 -34.26 -6.10
C ASN A 443 16.68 -32.90 -6.16
N ILE A 444 16.17 -31.96 -6.97
CA ILE A 444 16.70 -30.59 -6.98
C ILE A 444 16.49 -29.91 -5.62
N THR A 445 15.32 -30.10 -5.00
CA THR A 445 15.05 -29.59 -3.65
C THR A 445 16.08 -30.11 -2.65
N LEU A 446 16.33 -31.42 -2.64
CA LEU A 446 17.30 -32.07 -1.75
C LEU A 446 18.77 -31.74 -2.07
N GLN A 447 19.09 -31.41 -3.32
CA GLN A 447 20.43 -30.95 -3.69
C GLN A 447 20.79 -29.63 -2.98
N PHE A 448 19.83 -28.73 -2.84
CA PHE A 448 20.03 -27.44 -2.15
C PHE A 448 19.70 -27.51 -0.65
N TYR A 449 18.77 -28.38 -0.26
CA TYR A 449 18.27 -28.52 1.11
C TYR A 449 18.18 -30.00 1.51
N PRO A 450 19.32 -30.64 1.86
CA PRO A 450 19.37 -32.07 2.15
C PRO A 450 18.49 -32.54 3.31
N GLU A 451 18.16 -31.62 4.22
CA GLU A 451 17.33 -31.81 5.42
C GLU A 451 15.81 -31.70 5.15
N PHE A 452 15.38 -31.46 3.91
CA PHE A 452 13.96 -31.29 3.60
C PHE A 452 13.22 -32.64 3.63
N HIS A 453 12.85 -33.09 4.84
CA HIS A 453 12.36 -34.45 5.09
C HIS A 453 11.14 -34.81 4.24
N GLN A 454 10.18 -33.89 4.07
CA GLN A 454 8.98 -34.14 3.28
C GLN A 454 9.30 -34.48 1.82
N ALA A 455 10.36 -33.91 1.25
CA ALA A 455 10.77 -34.21 -0.12
C ALA A 455 11.36 -35.62 -0.25
N ARG A 456 12.00 -36.14 0.81
CA ARG A 456 12.47 -37.53 0.86
C ARG A 456 11.32 -38.50 1.07
N GLU A 457 10.34 -38.16 1.91
CA GLU A 457 9.13 -38.97 2.10
C GLU A 457 8.41 -39.19 0.77
N ASP A 458 8.25 -38.12 -0.01
CA ASP A 458 7.70 -38.19 -1.36
C ASP A 458 8.53 -39.08 -2.31
N LEU A 459 9.86 -39.06 -2.22
CA LEU A 459 10.72 -39.95 -3.00
C LEU A 459 10.58 -41.42 -2.58
N VAL A 460 10.51 -41.70 -1.27
CA VAL A 460 10.25 -43.04 -0.75
C VAL A 460 8.93 -43.55 -1.32
N TYR A 461 7.86 -42.75 -1.24
CA TYR A 461 6.56 -43.08 -1.80
C TYR A 461 6.64 -43.40 -3.30
N ILE A 462 7.25 -42.52 -4.11
CA ILE A 462 7.36 -42.75 -5.56
C ILE A 462 8.14 -44.04 -5.86
N TYR A 463 9.26 -44.29 -5.19
CA TYR A 463 10.05 -45.50 -5.44
C TYR A 463 9.32 -46.77 -4.98
N SER A 464 8.54 -46.72 -3.90
CA SER A 464 7.68 -47.83 -3.48
C SER A 464 6.61 -48.14 -4.52
N GLU A 465 5.93 -47.13 -5.06
CA GLU A 465 4.93 -47.30 -6.14
C GLU A 465 5.54 -47.86 -7.43
N GLU A 466 6.79 -47.50 -7.74
CA GLU A 466 7.55 -48.05 -8.88
C GLU A 466 8.14 -49.44 -8.60
N SER A 467 7.90 -50.04 -7.42
CA SER A 467 8.53 -51.28 -6.95
C SER A 467 10.07 -51.24 -6.92
N ASN A 468 10.66 -50.04 -6.85
CA ASN A 468 12.11 -49.85 -6.73
C ASN A 468 12.52 -49.81 -5.25
N PHE A 469 12.34 -50.95 -4.58
CA PHE A 469 12.52 -51.06 -3.13
C PHE A 469 13.93 -50.74 -2.65
N SER A 470 14.95 -51.00 -3.47
CA SER A 470 16.34 -50.67 -3.14
C SER A 470 16.54 -49.16 -2.91
N LYS A 471 16.03 -48.32 -3.82
CA LYS A 471 16.11 -46.87 -3.68
C LYS A 471 15.16 -46.32 -2.61
N ALA A 472 13.97 -46.90 -2.47
CA ALA A 472 13.05 -46.51 -1.40
C ALA A 472 13.68 -46.71 -0.02
N ILE A 473 14.37 -47.85 0.19
CA ILE A 473 15.11 -48.15 1.43
C ILE A 473 16.27 -47.17 1.63
N GLU A 474 17.02 -46.83 0.58
CA GLU A 474 18.13 -45.86 0.65
C GLU A 474 17.65 -44.49 1.16
N GLU A 475 16.61 -43.92 0.54
CA GLU A 475 16.05 -42.63 0.96
C GLU A 475 15.46 -42.67 2.38
N TYR A 476 14.86 -43.80 2.76
CA TYR A 476 14.33 -44.01 4.11
C TYR A 476 15.42 -44.07 5.20
N GLU A 477 16.53 -44.77 4.94
CA GLU A 477 17.65 -44.80 5.91
C GLU A 477 18.27 -43.40 6.07
N ILE A 478 18.34 -42.61 4.98
CA ILE A 478 18.80 -41.22 5.07
C ILE A 478 17.86 -40.38 5.97
N LEU A 479 16.54 -40.53 5.81
CA LEU A 479 15.55 -39.86 6.69
C LEU A 479 15.77 -40.18 8.17
N LYS A 480 16.08 -41.44 8.47
CA LYS A 480 16.33 -41.93 9.84
C LYS A 480 17.63 -41.40 10.42
N ASP A 481 18.69 -41.33 9.61
CA ASP A 481 19.99 -40.80 10.03
C ASP A 481 19.91 -39.32 10.45
N TYR A 482 18.99 -38.56 9.86
CA TYR A 482 18.70 -37.17 10.26
C TYR A 482 17.84 -37.04 11.53
N GLY A 483 17.51 -38.14 12.21
CA GLY A 483 16.78 -38.11 13.48
C GLY A 483 15.29 -37.81 13.36
N TYR A 484 14.72 -37.89 12.15
CA TYR A 484 13.29 -37.70 11.94
C TYR A 484 12.51 -38.89 12.53
N GLN A 485 11.93 -38.69 13.72
CA GLN A 485 11.08 -39.65 14.42
C GLN A 485 9.72 -39.01 14.70
N THR A 486 8.82 -38.96 13.71
CA THR A 486 7.41 -38.73 13.98
C THR A 486 6.72 -40.09 14.23
N ASP A 487 5.99 -40.21 15.34
CA ASP A 487 5.37 -41.48 15.79
C ASP A 487 4.42 -42.11 14.76
N THR A 488 3.82 -41.28 13.91
CA THR A 488 2.88 -41.68 12.85
C THR A 488 3.57 -42.17 11.58
N LEU A 489 4.70 -41.55 11.21
CA LEU A 489 5.50 -41.94 10.05
C LEU A 489 6.27 -43.23 10.32
N LYS A 490 6.72 -43.40 11.57
CA LYS A 490 7.40 -44.60 12.04
C LYS A 490 6.52 -45.85 11.89
N GLN A 491 5.24 -45.80 12.27
CA GLN A 491 4.36 -46.98 12.14
C GLN A 491 4.05 -47.35 10.69
N ASN A 492 3.74 -46.37 9.84
CA ASN A 492 3.36 -46.66 8.46
C ASN A 492 4.57 -47.03 7.61
N MET A 493 5.68 -46.29 7.72
CA MET A 493 6.88 -46.57 6.93
C MET A 493 7.71 -47.73 7.47
N GLU A 494 7.70 -48.08 8.77
CA GLU A 494 8.38 -49.31 9.25
C GLU A 494 7.70 -50.58 8.72
N VAL A 495 6.36 -50.57 8.62
CA VAL A 495 5.61 -51.70 8.02
C VAL A 495 5.94 -51.81 6.54
N THR A 496 5.84 -50.71 5.78
CA THR A 496 6.19 -50.72 4.36
C THR A 496 7.66 -51.08 4.16
N TYR A 497 8.59 -50.58 4.98
CA TYR A 497 10.01 -50.93 4.92
C TYR A 497 10.26 -52.42 5.18
N ALA A 498 9.57 -53.02 6.15
CA ALA A 498 9.67 -54.46 6.40
C ALA A 498 9.17 -55.28 5.20
N GLU A 499 8.03 -54.89 4.61
CA GLU A 499 7.49 -55.52 3.41
C GLU A 499 8.43 -55.39 2.20
N MET A 500 8.99 -54.19 1.99
CA MET A 500 9.97 -53.91 0.94
C MET A 500 11.23 -54.79 1.10
N ARG A 501 11.72 -54.96 2.33
CA ARG A 501 12.92 -55.77 2.61
C ARG A 501 12.67 -57.27 2.44
N ASP A 502 11.49 -57.74 2.83
CA ASP A 502 11.11 -59.15 2.65
C ASP A 502 10.97 -59.51 1.17
N GLN A 503 10.50 -58.58 0.32
CA GLN A 503 10.42 -58.79 -1.13
C GLN A 503 11.79 -58.83 -1.80
N ILE A 504 12.74 -57.95 -1.43
CA ILE A 504 14.13 -58.02 -1.93
C ILE A 504 14.79 -59.35 -1.56
N ASN A 505 14.47 -59.93 -0.39
CA ASN A 505 15.05 -61.22 0.03
C ASN A 505 14.39 -62.44 -0.65
N GLN A 506 13.27 -62.25 -1.37
CA GLN A 506 12.55 -63.30 -2.11
C GLN A 506 12.89 -63.34 -3.61
N GLU A 507 13.51 -62.28 -4.14
CA GLU A 507 14.08 -62.19 -5.49
C GLU A 507 15.55 -62.63 -5.53
#